data_AF-A0A6G3XRM6-F1
#
_entry.id   AF-A0A6G3XRM6-F1
#
_cell.length_a   1.000
_cell.length_b   1.000
_cell.length_c   1.000
_cell.angle_alpha   90.00
_cell.angle_beta   90.00
_cell.angle_gamma   90.00
#
_symmetry.space_group_name_H-M   'P 1'
#
loop_
_entity.id
_entity.type
_entity.pdbx_description
1 polymer ?
#
loop_
_entity_poly.entity_id
_entity_poly.type
_entity_poly.pdbx_seq_one_letter_code
_entity_poly.pdbx_strand_id
1 'polypeptide(L)'
;HVPELPEGAVRHRIVEQDHGLTKALDNQLIKLAADALGATSPEAAQPVRAQVAIRNINRTVGTMLGHEVTKKFGGQGLPENTIDITFTGSAGQSFGAFVPSGITLRLEGDAND
;
A
#
# COMPACT_ATOMS: atom_id res chain seq x y z
N HIS A 1 -10.56 -25.21 -21.47
CA HIS A 1 -11.99 -24.94 -21.70
C HIS A 1 -12.14 -23.43 -21.78
N VAL A 2 -12.35 -22.88 -22.98
CA VAL A 2 -12.60 -21.45 -23.20
C VAL A 2 -14.10 -21.35 -23.48
N PRO A 3 -14.87 -20.56 -22.71
CA PRO A 3 -16.29 -20.42 -22.97
C PRO A 3 -16.51 -19.76 -24.35
N GLU A 4 -17.46 -20.28 -25.12
CA GLU A 4 -17.88 -19.65 -26.37
C GLU A 4 -18.48 -18.28 -26.07
N LEU A 5 -17.87 -17.23 -26.62
CA LEU A 5 -18.35 -15.86 -26.51
C LEU A 5 -19.14 -15.50 -27.77
N PRO A 6 -20.28 -14.79 -27.64
CA PRO A 6 -21.12 -14.40 -28.77
C PRO A 6 -20.39 -13.50 -29.77
N GLU A 7 -20.83 -13.54 -31.02
CA GLU A 7 -20.25 -12.77 -32.14
C GLU A 7 -20.32 -11.26 -31.85
N GLY A 8 -19.17 -10.60 -31.76
CA GLY A 8 -19.05 -9.19 -31.34
C GLY A 8 -18.59 -8.96 -29.89
N ALA A 9 -18.33 -10.02 -29.11
CA ALA A 9 -17.76 -9.89 -27.77
C ALA A 9 -16.35 -9.27 -27.82
N VAL A 10 -16.22 -8.08 -27.25
CA VAL A 10 -14.98 -7.30 -27.21
C VAL A 10 -13.93 -8.01 -26.34
N ARG A 11 -12.80 -8.40 -26.93
CA ARG A 11 -11.69 -9.09 -26.25
C ARG A 11 -10.73 -8.15 -25.52
N HIS A 12 -10.98 -6.85 -25.56
CA HIS A 12 -10.14 -5.81 -24.96
C HIS A 12 -10.97 -4.96 -23.99
N ARG A 13 -10.34 -4.57 -22.87
CA ARG A 13 -10.97 -3.75 -21.82
C ARG A 13 -11.52 -2.45 -22.41
N ILE A 14 -12.85 -2.32 -22.45
CA ILE A 14 -13.57 -1.15 -22.96
C ILE A 14 -14.05 -0.19 -21.86
N VAL A 15 -13.94 -0.58 -20.59
CA VAL A 15 -14.37 0.23 -19.44
C VAL A 15 -13.15 0.55 -18.56
N GLU A 16 -12.97 1.82 -18.24
CA GLU A 16 -12.04 2.22 -17.19
C GLU A 16 -12.55 1.69 -15.84
N GLN A 17 -11.78 0.80 -15.22
CA GLN A 17 -11.99 0.42 -13.83
C GLN A 17 -11.60 1.62 -12.94
N ASP A 18 -12.60 2.24 -12.31
CA ASP A 18 -12.39 3.17 -11.20
C ASP A 18 -12.19 2.35 -9.92
N HIS A 19 -10.93 2.28 -9.48
CA HIS A 19 -10.54 1.55 -8.27
C HIS A 19 -10.57 2.43 -7.02
N GLY A 20 -11.03 3.69 -7.12
CA GLY A 20 -11.12 4.60 -5.97
C GLY A 20 -9.77 4.94 -5.32
N LEU A 21 -8.65 4.66 -6.02
CA LEU A 21 -7.30 4.72 -5.46
C LEU A 21 -6.93 6.10 -4.91
N THR A 22 -7.50 7.17 -5.45
CA THR A 22 -7.28 8.54 -4.97
C THR A 22 -7.75 8.77 -3.52
N LYS A 23 -8.70 7.96 -3.04
CA LYS A 23 -9.24 8.02 -1.67
C LYS A 23 -8.64 6.98 -0.74
N ALA A 24 -7.73 6.14 -1.24
CA ALA A 24 -7.07 5.12 -0.44
C ALA A 24 -6.24 5.76 0.68
N LEU A 25 -6.25 5.13 1.86
CA LEU A 25 -5.48 5.59 3.02
C LEU A 25 -3.98 5.68 2.69
N ASP A 26 -3.49 4.83 1.80
CA ASP A 26 -2.11 4.86 1.33
C ASP A 26 -1.65 6.19 0.74
N ASN A 27 -2.54 7.00 0.15
CA ASN A 27 -2.13 8.34 -0.31
C ASN A 27 -1.66 9.21 0.86
N GLN A 28 -2.25 9.04 2.04
CA GLN A 28 -1.77 9.68 3.26
C GLN A 28 -0.46 9.04 3.73
N LEU A 29 -0.35 7.71 3.68
CA LEU A 29 0.87 7.02 4.11
C LEU A 29 2.08 7.40 3.26
N ILE A 30 1.92 7.50 1.93
CA ILE A 30 2.96 7.94 0.99
C ILE A 30 3.40 9.38 1.29
N LYS A 31 2.44 10.27 1.62
CA LYS A 31 2.77 11.64 2.04
C LYS A 31 3.56 11.68 3.34
N LEU A 32 3.16 10.89 4.33
CA LEU A 32 3.89 10.79 5.60
C LEU A 32 5.29 10.20 5.41
N ALA A 33 5.44 9.27 4.48
CA ALA A 33 6.70 8.63 4.13
C ALA A 33 7.55 9.43 3.12
N ALA A 34 7.17 10.67 2.77
CA ALA A 34 7.83 11.43 1.72
C ALA A 34 9.33 11.63 1.97
N ASP A 35 9.76 11.78 3.22
CA ASP A 35 11.18 11.95 3.57
C ASP A 35 11.98 10.66 3.31
N ALA A 36 11.46 9.51 3.72
CA ALA A 36 12.08 8.21 3.43
C ALA A 36 12.07 7.91 1.92
N LEU A 37 10.93 8.15 1.26
CA LEU A 37 10.77 7.98 -0.18
C LEU A 37 11.55 9.03 -0.99
N GLY A 38 12.00 10.12 -0.40
CA GLY A 38 12.78 11.17 -1.05
C GLY A 38 14.28 10.87 -1.12
N ALA A 39 14.78 9.94 -0.30
CA ALA A 39 16.20 9.66 -0.15
C ALA A 39 16.88 9.16 -1.43
N THR A 40 18.16 9.49 -1.60
CA THR A 40 18.96 9.11 -2.76
C THR A 40 19.45 7.66 -2.73
N SER A 41 19.59 7.08 -1.53
CA SER A 41 19.88 5.67 -1.30
C SER A 41 19.06 5.14 -0.11
N PRO A 42 18.92 3.82 0.06
CA PRO A 42 18.24 3.23 1.21
C PRO A 42 18.82 3.68 2.56
N GLU A 43 20.14 3.81 2.67
CA GLU A 43 20.84 4.19 3.91
C GLU A 43 20.68 5.67 4.26
N ALA A 44 20.38 6.51 3.27
CA ALA A 44 20.10 7.94 3.47
C ALA A 44 18.65 8.21 3.90
N ALA A 45 17.77 7.20 3.84
CA ALA A 45 16.37 7.33 4.19
C ALA A 45 16.19 7.65 5.68
N GLN A 46 15.47 8.74 5.95
CA GLN A 46 15.20 9.15 7.31
C GLN A 46 14.10 8.29 7.93
N PRO A 47 14.23 7.86 9.20
CA PRO A 47 13.17 7.13 9.87
C PRO A 47 11.89 7.97 9.98
N VAL A 48 10.78 7.39 9.53
CA VAL A 48 9.44 7.97 9.61
C VAL A 48 8.64 7.19 10.63
N ARG A 49 8.09 7.89 11.63
CA ARG A 49 7.17 7.34 12.63
C ARG A 49 5.85 8.10 12.55
N ALA A 50 4.74 7.38 12.44
CA ALA A 50 3.42 8.00 12.41
C ALA A 50 2.35 7.19 13.14
N GLN A 51 1.30 7.88 13.57
CA GLN A 51 0.07 7.26 14.07
C GLN A 51 -1.11 7.69 13.19
N VAL A 52 -1.93 6.73 12.79
CA VAL A 52 -3.02 6.96 11.82
C VAL A 52 -4.27 6.20 12.26
N ALA A 53 -5.42 6.86 12.30
CA ALA A 53 -6.68 6.17 12.53
C ALA A 53 -7.05 5.29 11.33
N ILE A 54 -7.54 4.07 11.57
CA ILE A 54 -7.97 3.14 10.53
C ILE A 54 -9.42 2.70 10.76
N ARG A 55 -10.13 2.45 9.65
CA ARG A 55 -11.50 1.93 9.64
C ARG A 55 -11.60 0.76 8.66
N ASN A 56 -12.56 -0.13 8.87
CA ASN A 56 -12.72 -1.37 8.08
C ASN A 56 -12.96 -1.14 6.57
N ILE A 57 -13.37 0.08 6.19
CA ILE A 57 -13.48 0.51 4.79
C ILE A 57 -12.12 0.74 4.13
N ASN A 58 -11.06 0.91 4.92
CA ASN A 58 -9.69 1.04 4.45
C ASN A 58 -9.13 -0.36 4.19
N ARG A 59 -9.28 -0.81 2.94
CA ARG A 59 -8.77 -2.08 2.45
C ARG A 59 -7.36 -1.91 1.87
N THR A 60 -6.61 -3.00 1.79
CA THR A 60 -5.28 -3.09 1.16
C THR A 60 -4.30 -2.03 1.67
N VAL A 61 -4.42 -1.67 2.96
CA VAL A 61 -3.61 -0.59 3.55
C VAL A 61 -2.14 -1.02 3.57
N GLY A 62 -1.28 -0.16 3.04
CA GLY A 62 0.17 -0.36 2.95
C GLY A 62 0.63 -0.91 1.60
N THR A 63 -0.27 -1.41 0.74
CA THR A 63 0.11 -2.00 -0.55
C THR A 63 0.66 -0.96 -1.53
N MET A 64 0.05 0.22 -1.63
CA MET A 64 0.57 1.27 -2.53
C MET A 64 1.85 1.89 -1.96
N LEU A 65 1.94 2.06 -0.63
CA LEU A 65 3.19 2.47 0.00
C LEU A 65 4.32 1.45 -0.28
N GLY A 66 4.03 0.16 -0.14
CA GLY A 66 4.97 -0.91 -0.46
C GLY A 66 5.38 -0.93 -1.93
N HIS A 67 4.45 -0.62 -2.84
CA HIS A 67 4.76 -0.43 -4.24
C HIS A 67 5.74 0.73 -4.46
N GLU A 68 5.52 1.90 -3.85
CA GLU A 68 6.43 3.04 -3.99
C GLU A 68 7.84 2.74 -3.46
N VAL A 69 7.96 2.06 -2.32
CA VAL A 69 9.25 1.61 -1.78
C VAL A 69 9.93 0.64 -2.75
N THR A 70 9.21 -0.38 -3.23
CA THR A 70 9.76 -1.38 -4.15
C THR A 70 10.16 -0.76 -5.49
N LYS A 71 9.36 0.17 -6.01
CA LYS A 71 9.61 0.88 -7.27
C LYS A 71 10.88 1.73 -7.19
N LYS A 72 11.15 2.33 -6.02
CA LYS A 72 12.31 3.19 -5.83
C LYS A 72 13.58 2.43 -5.45
N PHE A 73 13.49 1.50 -4.51
CA PHE A 73 14.65 0.85 -3.88
C PHE A 73 14.81 -0.63 -4.28
N GLY A 74 13.94 -1.13 -5.14
CA GLY A 74 13.95 -2.53 -5.59
C GLY A 74 13.55 -3.51 -4.49
N GLY A 75 13.82 -4.80 -4.72
CA GLY A 75 13.44 -5.88 -3.81
C GLY A 75 14.16 -5.87 -2.46
N GLN A 76 15.29 -5.16 -2.33
CA GLN A 76 15.97 -4.98 -1.03
C GLN A 76 15.17 -4.05 -0.10
N GLY A 77 14.39 -3.13 -0.66
CA GLY A 77 13.58 -2.18 0.10
C GLY A 77 14.44 -1.18 0.87
N LEU A 78 14.01 -0.87 2.10
CA LEU A 78 14.66 0.07 3.00
C LEU A 78 15.31 -0.68 4.19
N PRO A 79 16.24 -0.02 4.92
CA PRO A 79 16.68 -0.51 6.22
C PRO A 79 15.50 -0.81 7.14
N GLU A 80 15.66 -1.77 8.03
CA GLU A 80 14.59 -2.21 8.93
C GLU A 80 14.01 -1.02 9.72
N ASN A 81 12.69 -1.01 9.91
CA ASN A 81 12.00 0.01 10.68
C ASN A 81 12.21 1.46 10.14
N THR A 82 12.53 1.64 8.85
CA THR A 82 12.66 2.99 8.27
C THR A 82 11.31 3.69 8.21
N ILE A 83 10.25 3.01 7.82
CA ILE A 83 8.88 3.56 7.86
C ILE A 83 8.10 2.73 8.86
N ASP A 84 7.60 3.36 9.91
CA ASP A 84 6.86 2.65 10.94
C ASP A 84 5.60 3.41 11.33
N ILE A 85 4.47 2.77 11.04
CA ILE A 85 3.16 3.39 11.14
C ILE A 85 2.31 2.53 12.06
N THR A 86 1.85 3.15 13.14
CA THR A 86 0.91 2.53 14.07
C THR A 86 -0.50 2.99 13.72
N PHE A 87 -1.40 2.04 13.56
CA PHE A 87 -2.79 2.24 13.22
C PHE A 87 -3.66 1.97 14.43
N THR A 88 -4.67 2.81 14.67
CA THR A 88 -5.63 2.61 15.77
C THR A 88 -7.04 2.52 15.21
N GLY A 89 -7.76 1.45 15.54
CA GLY A 89 -9.12 1.17 15.03
C GLY A 89 -9.23 -0.21 14.38
N SER A 90 -10.15 -0.36 13.43
CA SER A 90 -10.42 -1.65 12.77
C SER A 90 -9.87 -1.64 11.35
N ALA A 91 -8.97 -2.55 10.99
CA ALA A 91 -8.44 -2.65 9.64
C ALA A 91 -9.38 -3.39 8.69
N GLY A 92 -9.49 -2.88 7.46
CA GLY A 92 -10.21 -3.56 6.39
C GLY A 92 -9.41 -4.72 5.80
N GLN A 93 -10.01 -5.37 4.81
CA GLN A 93 -9.43 -6.56 4.22
C GLN A 93 -8.03 -6.35 3.65
N SER A 94 -7.19 -7.37 3.74
CA SER A 94 -5.82 -7.40 3.19
C SER A 94 -4.90 -6.30 3.76
N PHE A 95 -5.02 -6.00 5.04
CA PHE A 95 -4.11 -5.09 5.74
C PHE A 95 -2.65 -5.59 5.65
N GLY A 96 -1.73 -4.71 5.25
CA GLY A 96 -0.30 -5.04 5.15
C GLY A 96 0.06 -6.00 4.00
N ALA A 97 -0.81 -6.16 3.01
CA ALA A 97 -0.51 -6.99 1.85
C ALA A 97 0.65 -6.42 1.03
N PHE A 98 1.62 -7.28 0.69
CA PHE A 98 2.78 -7.00 -0.16
C PHE A 98 3.69 -5.87 0.34
N VAL A 99 3.85 -5.75 1.66
CA VAL A 99 4.73 -4.75 2.27
C VAL A 99 6.20 -5.21 2.22
N PRO A 100 7.11 -4.48 1.54
CA PRO A 100 8.52 -4.83 1.46
C PRO A 100 9.30 -4.51 2.74
N SER A 101 10.55 -4.99 2.80
CA SER A 101 11.50 -4.69 3.87
C SER A 101 11.63 -3.19 4.15
N GLY A 102 11.74 -2.87 5.44
CA GLY A 102 11.91 -1.52 5.95
C GLY A 102 10.62 -0.77 6.25
N ILE A 103 9.45 -1.35 5.95
CA ILE A 103 8.16 -0.88 6.44
C ILE A 103 7.69 -1.75 7.61
N THR A 104 7.18 -1.11 8.65
CA THR A 104 6.57 -1.73 9.82
C THR A 104 5.18 -1.15 10.02
N LEU A 105 4.16 -2.00 10.02
CA LEU A 105 2.78 -1.60 10.25
C LEU A 105 2.29 -2.28 11.52
N ARG A 106 1.94 -1.48 12.53
CA ARG A 106 1.37 -1.98 13.79
C ARG A 106 -0.11 -1.64 13.82
N LEU A 107 -0.96 -2.55 14.27
CA LEU A 107 -2.38 -2.30 14.44
C LEU A 107 -2.76 -2.48 15.91
N GLU A 108 -3.28 -1.42 16.50
CA GLU A 108 -3.90 -1.40 17.81
C GLU A 108 -5.43 -1.43 17.62
N GLY A 109 -5.97 -2.65 17.61
CA GLY A 109 -7.39 -2.91 17.37
C GLY A 109 -7.61 -4.27 16.71
N ASP A 110 -8.61 -4.37 15.84
CA ASP A 110 -9.00 -5.59 15.13
C ASP A 110 -8.77 -5.47 13.61
N ALA A 111 -8.61 -6.60 12.93
CA ALA A 111 -8.47 -6.65 11.47
C ALA A 111 -9.47 -7.65 10.89
N ASN A 112 -10.05 -7.28 9.75
CA ASN A 112 -10.76 -8.21 8.88
C ASN A 112 -9.78 -8.97 7.96
N ASP A 113 -10.25 -10.04 7.34
CA ASP A 113 -9.47 -10.94 6.47
C ASP A 113 -8.56 -10.26 5.43
#